data_AF-A0A9E0PZ65-F1
#
_entry.id   AF-A0A9E0PZ65-F1
#
_cell.length_a   1.000
_cell.length_b   1.000
_cell.length_c   1.000
_cell.angle_alpha   90.00
_cell.angle_beta   90.00
_cell.angle_gamma   90.00
#
_symmetry.space_group_name_H-M   'P 1'
#
loop_
_entity.id
_entity.type
_entity.pdbx_description
1 polymer ?
#
loop_
_entity_poly.entity_id
_entity_poly.type
_entity_poly.pdbx_seq_one_letter_code
_entity_poly.pdbx_strand_id
1 'polypeptide(L)'
;MAESNRLTFTDVEIRSYLPSGWGIRPNRAGVWDAGKSTYQIEVYDSTDNLWPLKVTGQAAAASGRLEALRLSVDKLYRSALR
;
A
#
# COMPACT_ATOMS: atom_id res chain seq x y z
N MET A 1 22.82 -10.53 -8.23
CA MET A 1 22.86 -9.63 -7.05
C MET A 1 21.42 -9.20 -6.80
N ALA A 2 20.83 -9.59 -5.66
CA ALA A 2 19.37 -9.64 -5.50
C ALA A 2 18.73 -8.25 -5.33
N GLU A 3 18.28 -7.67 -6.45
CA GLU A 3 17.27 -6.59 -6.46
C GLU A 3 15.87 -7.09 -6.04
N SER A 4 15.75 -8.37 -5.67
CA SER A 4 14.52 -9.13 -5.51
C SER A 4 13.70 -8.85 -4.24
N ASN A 5 14.07 -7.88 -3.40
CA ASN A 5 13.41 -7.66 -2.11
C ASN A 5 12.85 -6.24 -1.91
N ARG A 6 12.93 -5.37 -2.93
CA ARG A 6 12.26 -4.06 -2.89
C ARG A 6 10.84 -4.22 -3.39
N LEU A 7 9.86 -4.11 -2.50
CA LEU A 7 8.47 -4.05 -2.94
C LEU A 7 8.21 -2.74 -3.67
N THR A 8 7.64 -2.87 -4.86
CA THR A 8 7.16 -1.76 -5.67
C THR A 8 5.78 -2.09 -6.20
N PHE A 9 4.97 -1.05 -6.31
CA PHE A 9 3.61 -1.11 -6.82
C PHE A 9 3.39 0.08 -7.74
N THR A 10 2.72 -0.17 -8.85
CA THR A 10 2.24 0.87 -9.75
C THR A 10 0.99 1.52 -9.18
N ASP A 11 0.73 2.76 -9.60
CA ASP A 11 -0.48 3.50 -9.21
C ASP A 11 -1.76 2.73 -9.61
N VAL A 12 -1.76 2.09 -10.80
CA VAL A 12 -2.89 1.26 -11.26
C VAL A 12 -3.12 0.03 -10.37
N GLU A 13 -2.06 -0.66 -9.93
CA GLU A 13 -2.19 -1.81 -9.03
C GLU A 13 -2.81 -1.38 -7.70
N ILE A 14 -2.30 -0.31 -7.10
CA ILE A 14 -2.81 0.19 -5.82
C ILE A 14 -4.27 0.62 -5.97
N ARG A 15 -4.63 1.40 -7.00
CA ARG A 15 -6.02 1.80 -7.26
C ARG A 15 -6.97 0.63 -7.48
N SER A 16 -6.49 -0.46 -8.07
CA SER A 16 -7.31 -1.65 -8.32
C SER A 16 -7.76 -2.34 -7.03
N TYR A 17 -7.00 -2.18 -5.93
CA TYR A 17 -7.37 -2.73 -4.62
C TYR A 17 -7.99 -1.70 -3.68
N LEU A 18 -7.90 -0.40 -4.01
CA LEU A 18 -8.50 0.65 -3.19
C LEU A 18 -10.05 0.60 -3.25
N PRO A 19 -10.72 0.85 -2.12
CA PRO A 19 -12.17 0.93 -2.11
C PRO A 19 -12.68 2.16 -2.90
N SER A 20 -13.94 2.13 -3.30
CA SER A 20 -14.57 3.23 -4.01
C SER A 20 -14.48 4.54 -3.20
N GLY A 21 -14.14 5.63 -3.88
CA GLY A 21 -13.94 6.93 -3.25
C GLY A 21 -12.55 7.15 -2.66
N TRP A 22 -11.69 6.13 -2.65
CA TRP A 22 -10.29 6.28 -2.26
C TRP A 22 -9.40 6.52 -3.47
N GLY A 23 -8.27 7.19 -3.25
CA GLY A 23 -7.29 7.43 -4.29
C GLY A 23 -5.88 7.57 -3.74
N ILE A 24 -4.92 7.65 -4.65
CA ILE A 24 -3.51 7.84 -4.31
C ILE A 24 -3.19 9.32 -4.42
N ARG A 25 -2.47 9.85 -3.45
CA ARG A 25 -2.11 11.27 -3.46
C ARG A 25 -1.28 11.59 -4.72
N PRO A 26 -1.70 12.58 -5.54
CA PRO A 26 -0.96 12.94 -6.73
C PRO A 26 0.45 13.40 -6.35
N ASN A 27 1.42 13.08 -7.21
CA ASN A 27 2.83 13.43 -7.04
C ASN A 27 3.53 12.83 -5.80
N ARG A 28 2.94 11.81 -5.16
CA ARG A 28 3.58 11.06 -4.07
C ARG A 28 3.74 9.58 -4.46
N ALA A 29 4.93 9.25 -4.97
CA ALA A 29 5.28 7.85 -5.21
C ALA A 29 5.46 7.12 -3.88
N GLY A 30 5.03 5.86 -3.83
CA GLY A 30 5.29 5.04 -2.65
C GLY A 30 6.78 4.71 -2.55
N VAL A 31 7.28 4.72 -1.32
CA VAL A 31 8.70 4.57 -1.00
C VAL A 31 8.91 3.25 -0.27
N TRP A 32 9.91 2.49 -0.72
CA TRP A 32 10.39 1.32 0.00
C TRP A 32 11.34 1.75 1.13
N ASP A 33 10.96 1.50 2.37
CA ASP A 33 11.82 1.60 3.53
C ASP A 33 12.54 0.28 3.74
N ALA A 34 13.85 0.25 3.43
CA ALA A 34 14.67 -0.95 3.59
C ALA A 34 14.93 -1.31 5.05
N GLY A 35 14.98 -0.32 5.96
CA GLY A 35 15.21 -0.55 7.39
C GLY A 35 14.02 -1.23 8.06
N LYS A 36 12.81 -0.90 7.63
CA LYS A 36 11.54 -1.48 8.10
C LYS A 36 11.03 -2.59 7.20
N SER A 37 11.72 -2.88 6.10
CA SER A 37 11.26 -3.77 5.03
C SER A 37 9.78 -3.52 4.70
N THR A 38 9.41 -2.26 4.46
CA THR A 38 8.03 -1.83 4.30
C THR A 38 7.90 -0.84 3.15
N TYR A 39 6.96 -1.08 2.24
CA TYR A 39 6.53 -0.12 1.24
C TYR A 39 5.48 0.78 1.85
N GLN A 40 5.65 2.10 1.72
CA GLN A 40 4.71 3.07 2.25
C GLN A 40 4.26 4.03 1.15
N ILE A 41 2.96 4.24 1.04
CA ILE A 41 2.34 5.24 0.17
C ILE A 41 1.21 5.95 0.91
N GLU A 42 0.86 7.16 0.51
CA GLU A 42 -0.30 7.86 1.03
C GLU A 42 -1.48 7.78 0.09
N VAL A 43 -2.60 7.38 0.67
CA VAL A 43 -3.90 7.31 0.02
C VAL A 43 -4.85 8.25 0.74
N TYR A 44 -5.79 8.81 0.00
CA TYR A 44 -6.89 9.59 0.57
C TYR A 44 -8.18 8.79 0.48
N ASP A 45 -9.10 9.00 1.42
CA ASP A 45 -10.46 8.45 1.34
C ASP A 45 -11.44 9.48 0.73
N SER A 46 -12.72 9.10 0.62
CA SER A 46 -13.80 9.94 0.07
C SER A 46 -14.02 11.28 0.81
N THR A 47 -13.52 11.40 2.03
CA THR A 47 -13.58 12.61 2.86
C THR A 47 -12.27 13.41 2.85
N ASP A 48 -11.34 13.08 1.96
CA ASP A 48 -10.03 13.70 1.81
C ASP A 48 -9.08 13.48 3.01
N ASN A 49 -9.38 12.55 3.93
CA ASN A 49 -8.41 12.22 4.99
C ASN A 49 -7.26 11.40 4.41
N LEU A 50 -6.05 11.77 4.83
CA LEU A 50 -4.82 11.11 4.40
C LEU A 50 -4.48 9.92 5.30
N TRP A 51 -4.33 8.77 4.68
CA TRP A 51 -4.03 7.51 5.34
C TRP A 51 -2.71 6.92 4.80
N PRO A 52 -1.75 6.56 5.67
CA PRO A 52 -0.53 5.90 5.25
C PRO A 52 -0.78 4.41 5.02
N LEU A 53 -0.81 3.98 3.76
CA LEU A 53 -0.86 2.58 3.38
C LEU A 53 0.54 1.97 3.49
N LYS A 54 0.67 0.92 4.31
CA LYS A 54 1.93 0.23 4.58
C LYS A 54 1.83 -1.24 4.17
N VAL A 55 2.75 -1.70 3.33
CA VAL A 55 2.85 -3.09 2.89
C VAL A 55 4.20 -3.65 3.30
N THR A 56 4.21 -4.65 4.18
CA THR A 56 5.46 -5.23 4.69
C THR A 56 6.01 -6.27 3.71
N GLY A 57 7.33 -6.33 3.59
CA GLY A 57 8.07 -7.35 2.85
C GLY A 57 7.73 -8.75 3.33
N GLN A 58 7.53 -8.92 4.64
CA GLN A 58 7.13 -10.18 5.24
C GLN A 58 5.75 -10.65 4.76
N ALA A 59 4.75 -9.76 4.69
CA ALA A 59 3.43 -10.11 4.17
C ALA A 59 3.50 -10.49 2.69
N ALA A 60 4.29 -9.75 1.91
CA ALA A 60 4.48 -10.06 0.49
C ALA A 60 5.25 -11.37 0.25
N ALA A 61 6.21 -11.70 1.11
CA ALA A 61 6.93 -12.97 1.05
C ALA A 61 6.04 -14.16 1.44
N ALA A 62 5.09 -13.96 2.36
CA ALA A 62 4.20 -15.02 2.84
C ALA A 62 2.99 -15.27 1.94
N SER A 63 2.37 -14.22 1.38
CA SER A 63 1.10 -14.32 0.63
C SER A 63 1.23 -13.91 -0.83
N GLY A 64 2.38 -13.38 -1.24
CA GLY A 64 2.57 -12.77 -2.55
C GLY A 64 2.38 -11.25 -2.51
N ARG A 65 3.06 -10.55 -3.43
CA ARG A 65 3.12 -9.08 -3.51
C ARG A 65 1.73 -8.42 -3.54
N LEU A 66 0.86 -8.87 -4.44
CA LEU A 66 -0.47 -8.26 -4.63
C LEU A 66 -1.46 -8.60 -3.51
N GLU A 67 -1.40 -9.83 -3.00
CA GLU A 67 -2.22 -10.24 -1.85
C GLU A 67 -1.85 -9.46 -0.59
N ALA A 68 -0.56 -9.21 -0.36
CA ALA A 68 -0.11 -8.36 0.75
C ALA A 68 -0.64 -6.93 0.63
N LEU A 69 -0.67 -6.37 -0.58
CA LEU A 69 -1.28 -5.07 -0.84
C LEU A 69 -2.79 -5.10 -0.51
N ARG A 70 -3.52 -6.09 -1.03
CA ARG A 70 -4.96 -6.26 -0.76
C ARG A 70 -5.25 -6.35 0.73
N LEU A 71 -4.49 -7.16 1.48
CA LEU A 71 -4.64 -7.33 2.93
C LEU A 71 -4.32 -6.04 3.69
N SER A 72 -3.28 -5.31 3.27
CA SER A 72 -2.95 -4.01 3.86
C SER A 72 -4.04 -2.96 3.62
N VAL A 73 -4.61 -2.93 2.41
CA VAL A 73 -5.72 -2.02 2.09
C VAL A 73 -6.97 -2.38 2.89
N ASP A 74 -7.35 -3.66 2.98
CA ASP A 74 -8.50 -4.10 3.78
C ASP A 74 -8.36 -3.72 5.26
N LYS A 75 -7.17 -3.92 5.85
CA LYS A 75 -6.88 -3.48 7.22
C LYS A 75 -7.00 -1.96 7.39
N LEU A 76 -6.47 -1.20 6.45
CA LEU A 76 -6.52 0.26 6.47
C LEU A 76 -7.97 0.76 6.36
N TYR A 77 -8.72 0.19 5.42
CA TYR A 77 -10.12 0.50 5.21
C TYR A 77 -10.97 0.23 6.46
N ARG A 78 -10.83 -0.96 7.07
CA ARG A 78 -11.51 -1.28 8.33
C ARG A 78 -11.13 -0.34 9.47
N SER A 79 -9.90 0.18 9.47
CA SER A 79 -9.45 1.14 10.49
C SER A 79 -10.01 2.54 10.26
N ALA A 80 -10.25 2.92 8.99
CA ALA A 80 -10.86 4.20 8.63
C ALA A 80 -12.39 4.22 8.84
N LEU A 81 -13.04 3.04 8.83
CA LEU A 81 -14.47 2.90 9.13
C LEU A 81 -14.79 2.91 10.64
N ARG A 82 -13.78 2.89 11.51
CA ARG A 82 -13.93 2.83 12.96
C ARG A 82 -13.77 4.20 13.59
#